data_AF-A0A0B8Q3A4-F1
#
_entry.id   AF-A0A0B8Q3A4-F1
#
_cell.length_a   1.000
_cell.length_b   1.000
_cell.length_c   1.000
_cell.angle_alpha   90.00
_cell.angle_beta   90.00
_cell.angle_gamma   90.00
#
_symmetry.space_group_name_H-M   'P 1'
#
loop_
_entity.id
_entity.type
_entity.pdbx_description
1 polymer ?
#
loop_
_entity_poly.entity_id
_entity_poly.type
_entity_poly.pdbx_seq_one_letter_code
_entity_poly.pdbx_strand_id
1 'polypeptide(L)'
;MNACAHLSKTIIAKLLSGLLMLSSNSVLSAEFVIVGVPKNLEQNLQAHLAPLENVAVTDIKSSQVQALINSAMMPFGYYHSASKITAKSTSKLTLEITKGERVRIAHTDIVISGSATKDPEFNKLIKQRSLAEGEGLDHQAYEDFKSRLHNLSNQRGYLDAKITKSRLEVAPSDNSANVIIHFDSGPRYKFGQVSFINSPIDDKRMHSLETFKKGSYLDSNKLGEFHSKLLETNWFKGAVITPRQDQANSDLEVPIEVIVEPKAKKIVEVGGGYATDIGLRASLNWSQPWYNSHGHSFGAKVKLSKPEQALSLGYTIPTENVLDEYYGVQFETTHVDYRDTQSLANNLTFERHWKLGEEWQTTVYLRYLNEKYQQASDEDHSKLLMPGIAFSMLEQSEHWHDIEQKHFYSLEYSDTQLFSDAQILRLRGNTAFSWSITDSQKFHFRSNIGMNITDSLSEVPSSLRFFAGGDGSVRGYGYEAISPKNEAGELTGGRYLFTAGFEYQYRILEPFGWVHFSMLVTPSIKSSMPSAVQG
;
A
#
# COMPACT_ATOMS: atom_id res chain seq x y z
N MET A 1 -61.82 1.49 10.48
CA MET A 1 -62.66 0.63 9.61
C MET A 1 -61.92 -0.69 9.42
N ASN A 2 -62.27 -1.88 9.90
CA ASN A 2 -63.24 -2.46 10.86
C ASN A 2 -62.57 -3.77 11.35
N ALA A 3 -62.39 -3.99 12.66
CA ALA A 3 -63.08 -4.99 13.52
C ALA A 3 -62.85 -6.47 13.10
N CYS A 4 -62.55 -7.47 13.96
CA CYS A 4 -63.04 -7.74 15.32
C CYS A 4 -62.32 -8.98 15.93
N ALA A 5 -62.63 -9.27 17.21
CA ALA A 5 -62.50 -10.52 17.98
C ALA A 5 -61.20 -10.78 18.78
N HIS A 6 -61.21 -11.38 19.98
CA HIS A 6 -62.12 -11.42 21.13
C HIS A 6 -61.32 -12.12 22.25
N LEU A 7 -61.17 -11.51 23.43
CA LEU A 7 -60.73 -12.21 24.63
C LEU A 7 -61.86 -13.10 25.17
N SER A 8 -61.53 -14.26 25.76
CA SER A 8 -61.92 -14.66 27.14
C SER A 8 -61.87 -16.18 27.41
N LYS A 9 -61.15 -16.55 28.49
CA LYS A 9 -61.28 -17.72 29.40
C LYS A 9 -60.84 -19.13 28.95
N THR A 10 -59.70 -19.58 29.49
CA THR A 10 -59.63 -20.84 30.29
C THR A 10 -58.35 -20.95 31.15
N ILE A 11 -58.54 -20.82 32.46
CA ILE A 11 -58.05 -21.66 33.58
C ILE A 11 -56.54 -21.73 33.92
N ILE A 12 -56.27 -21.20 35.12
CA ILE A 12 -55.09 -21.35 35.96
C ILE A 12 -55.10 -22.73 36.68
N ALA A 13 -53.89 -23.31 36.80
CA ALA A 13 -53.43 -24.34 37.74
C ALA A 13 -53.84 -25.81 37.53
N LYS A 14 -52.96 -26.57 36.87
CA LYS A 14 -52.41 -27.87 37.35
C LYS A 14 -51.35 -28.42 36.36
N LEU A 15 -50.22 -28.91 36.90
CA LEU A 15 -49.09 -29.63 36.26
C LEU A 15 -48.24 -28.77 35.29
N LEU A 16 -47.02 -28.31 35.59
CA LEU A 16 -45.80 -28.99 36.05
C LEU A 16 -45.66 -30.44 35.57
N SER A 17 -44.55 -30.70 34.87
CA SER A 17 -44.05 -31.98 34.31
C SER A 17 -44.66 -32.44 32.98
N GLY A 18 -43.88 -32.21 31.91
CA GLY A 18 -44.14 -32.64 30.54
C GLY A 18 -43.05 -32.12 29.62
N LEU A 19 -41.80 -32.30 30.05
CA LEU A 19 -40.58 -31.92 29.38
C LEU A 19 -40.58 -32.47 27.95
N LEU A 20 -40.47 -31.57 26.96
CA LEU A 20 -40.13 -31.93 25.58
C LEU A 20 -38.82 -32.74 25.60
N MET A 21 -38.91 -34.04 25.31
CA MET A 21 -37.77 -34.79 24.80
C MET A 21 -37.53 -34.38 23.34
N LEU A 22 -36.84 -33.26 23.16
CA LEU A 22 -35.96 -33.08 22.02
C LEU A 22 -34.59 -33.56 22.49
N SER A 23 -34.30 -34.83 22.22
CA SER A 23 -32.97 -35.41 22.44
C SER A 23 -31.98 -34.68 21.54
N SER A 24 -31.32 -33.65 22.08
CA SER A 24 -30.00 -33.26 21.61
C SER A 24 -29.08 -34.44 21.91
N ASN A 25 -28.88 -35.32 20.92
CA ASN A 25 -27.71 -36.18 20.95
C ASN A 25 -26.51 -35.25 20.90
N SER A 26 -25.94 -34.95 22.06
CA SER A 26 -24.60 -34.42 22.18
C SER A 26 -23.70 -35.43 21.47
N VAL A 27 -23.31 -35.16 20.22
CA VAL A 27 -22.24 -35.92 19.59
C VAL A 27 -21.04 -35.69 20.52
N LEU A 28 -20.66 -36.72 21.28
CA LEU A 28 -19.47 -36.65 22.11
C LEU A 28 -18.29 -36.47 21.16
N SER A 29 -17.76 -35.25 21.09
CA SER A 29 -16.53 -34.98 20.36
C SER A 29 -15.37 -35.58 21.15
N ALA A 30 -14.54 -36.40 20.50
CA ALA A 30 -13.29 -36.88 21.06
C ALA A 30 -12.24 -35.76 21.03
N GLU A 31 -11.87 -35.23 22.19
CA GLU A 31 -10.77 -34.28 22.34
C GLU A 31 -9.43 -35.04 22.44
N PHE A 32 -8.48 -34.74 21.56
CA PHE A 32 -7.14 -35.34 21.58
C PHE A 32 -6.14 -34.43 22.30
N VAL A 33 -5.52 -34.94 23.37
CA VAL A 33 -4.40 -34.27 24.04
C VAL A 33 -3.10 -35.00 23.70
N ILE A 34 -2.16 -34.27 23.10
CA ILE A 34 -0.91 -34.83 22.62
C ILE A 34 0.23 -34.40 23.55
N VAL A 35 1.07 -35.34 23.95
CA VAL A 35 2.24 -35.10 24.82
C VAL A 35 3.46 -35.78 24.23
N GLY A 36 4.66 -35.19 24.42
CA GLY A 36 5.94 -35.82 24.04
C GLY A 36 6.55 -35.34 22.73
N VAL A 37 5.93 -34.36 22.05
CA VAL A 37 6.42 -33.77 20.79
C VAL A 37 6.44 -32.24 20.85
N PRO A 38 7.34 -31.57 20.10
CA PRO A 38 7.33 -30.12 19.97
C PRO A 38 6.06 -29.60 19.28
N LYS A 39 5.74 -28.33 19.54
CA LYS A 39 4.50 -27.65 19.11
C LYS A 39 4.21 -27.73 17.60
N ASN A 40 5.24 -27.70 16.76
CA ASN A 40 5.09 -27.79 15.29
C ASN A 40 4.57 -29.17 14.86
N LEU A 41 5.01 -30.25 15.50
CA LEU A 41 4.51 -31.60 15.24
C LEU A 41 3.13 -31.80 15.86
N GLU A 42 2.90 -31.23 17.04
CA GLU A 42 1.60 -31.27 17.72
C GLU A 42 0.46 -30.74 16.85
N GLN A 43 0.65 -29.58 16.22
CA GLN A 43 -0.33 -28.98 15.30
C GLN A 43 -0.62 -29.88 14.10
N ASN A 44 0.42 -30.46 13.48
CA ASN A 44 0.23 -31.37 12.35
C ASN A 44 -0.51 -32.65 12.76
N LEU A 45 -0.19 -33.19 13.94
CA LEU A 45 -0.87 -34.37 14.49
C LEU A 45 -2.34 -34.08 14.82
N GLN A 46 -2.66 -32.93 15.40
CA GLN A 46 -4.04 -32.50 15.64
C GLN A 46 -4.83 -32.46 14.33
N ALA A 47 -4.29 -31.84 13.28
CA ALA A 47 -4.93 -31.77 11.97
C ALA A 47 -5.21 -33.17 11.38
N HIS A 48 -4.30 -34.13 11.55
CA HIS A 48 -4.48 -35.50 11.07
C HIS A 48 -5.48 -36.31 11.93
N LEU A 49 -5.64 -35.98 13.21
CA LEU A 49 -6.58 -36.62 14.13
C LEU A 49 -7.99 -36.02 14.08
N ALA A 50 -8.15 -34.80 13.52
CA ALA A 50 -9.43 -34.12 13.37
C ALA A 50 -10.58 -34.97 12.80
N PRO A 51 -10.36 -35.87 11.81
CA PRO A 51 -11.42 -36.75 11.32
C PRO A 51 -12.00 -37.70 12.39
N LEU A 52 -11.26 -37.98 13.45
CA LEU A 52 -11.69 -38.84 14.56
C LEU A 52 -12.40 -38.07 15.68
N GLU A 53 -12.43 -36.74 15.63
CA GLU A 53 -13.07 -35.93 16.67
C GLU A 53 -14.57 -36.17 16.74
N ASN A 54 -15.22 -36.53 15.62
CA ASN A 54 -16.66 -36.85 15.58
C ASN A 54 -16.99 -38.31 15.90
N VAL A 55 -15.99 -39.12 16.29
CA VAL A 55 -16.16 -40.54 16.60
C VAL A 55 -16.16 -40.71 18.12
N ALA A 56 -17.09 -41.52 18.64
CA ALA A 56 -17.12 -41.83 20.06
C ALA A 56 -15.78 -42.47 20.50
N VAL A 57 -15.22 -42.00 21.61
CA VAL A 57 -13.91 -42.44 22.13
C VAL A 57 -13.84 -43.97 22.35
N THR A 58 -14.98 -44.61 22.58
CA THR A 58 -15.11 -46.08 22.68
C THR A 58 -14.83 -46.81 21.37
N ASP A 59 -15.15 -46.19 20.24
CA ASP A 59 -15.14 -46.80 18.92
C ASP A 59 -13.82 -46.54 18.16
N ILE A 60 -13.02 -45.60 18.67
CA ILE A 60 -11.69 -45.29 18.14
C ILE A 60 -10.74 -46.45 18.44
N LYS A 61 -10.26 -47.10 17.38
CA LYS A 61 -9.28 -48.19 17.46
C LYS A 61 -7.86 -47.63 17.56
N SER A 62 -7.03 -48.22 18.42
CA SER A 62 -5.63 -47.81 18.58
C SER A 62 -4.83 -47.92 17.28
N SER A 63 -5.14 -48.89 16.42
CA SER A 63 -4.49 -49.03 15.10
C SER A 63 -4.82 -47.89 14.15
N GLN A 64 -6.04 -47.35 14.21
CA GLN A 64 -6.46 -46.21 13.41
C GLN A 64 -5.75 -44.93 13.86
N VAL A 65 -5.64 -44.73 15.17
CA VAL A 65 -4.87 -43.62 15.76
C VAL A 65 -3.40 -43.72 15.38
N GLN A 66 -2.80 -44.91 15.52
CA GLN A 66 -1.40 -45.14 15.17
C GLN A 66 -1.13 -44.90 13.67
N ALA A 67 -2.05 -45.27 12.78
CA ALA A 67 -1.92 -45.02 11.34
C ALA A 67 -1.92 -43.53 11.02
N LEU A 68 -2.81 -42.74 11.65
CA LEU A 68 -2.86 -41.29 11.47
C LEU A 68 -1.63 -40.60 12.04
N ILE A 69 -1.14 -41.04 13.20
CA ILE A 69 0.11 -40.54 13.78
C ILE A 69 1.28 -40.84 12.86
N ASN A 70 1.40 -42.07 12.34
CA ASN A 70 2.45 -42.39 11.37
C ASN A 70 2.35 -41.48 10.14
N SER A 71 1.15 -41.30 9.58
CA SER A 71 0.92 -40.39 8.45
C SER A 71 1.35 -38.94 8.74
N ALA A 72 1.08 -38.45 9.95
CA ALA A 72 1.45 -37.10 10.36
C ALA A 72 2.96 -36.93 10.62
N MET A 73 3.65 -38.01 10.99
CA MET A 73 5.05 -37.97 11.41
C MET A 73 6.02 -38.25 10.25
N MET A 74 5.59 -39.04 9.25
CA MET A 74 6.38 -39.39 8.06
C MET A 74 6.93 -38.18 7.28
N PRO A 75 6.18 -37.09 7.03
CA PRO A 75 6.70 -35.91 6.33
C PRO A 75 7.91 -35.26 7.00
N PHE A 76 8.03 -35.40 8.32
CA PHE A 76 9.14 -34.87 9.12
C PHE A 76 10.30 -35.88 9.30
N GLY A 77 10.23 -37.02 8.60
CA GLY A 77 11.26 -38.06 8.64
C GLY A 77 11.10 -39.08 9.77
N TYR A 78 9.98 -39.09 10.49
CA TYR A 78 9.76 -40.02 11.60
C TYR A 78 8.85 -41.19 11.15
N TYR A 79 9.47 -42.33 10.86
CA TYR A 79 8.78 -43.52 10.33
C TYR A 79 8.50 -44.60 11.39
N HIS A 80 9.16 -44.51 12.54
CA HIS A 80 9.01 -45.44 13.66
C HIS A 80 8.34 -44.77 14.87
N SER A 81 7.42 -43.84 14.61
CA SER A 81 6.67 -43.20 15.69
C SER A 81 5.76 -44.20 16.37
N ALA A 82 5.65 -44.11 17.69
CA ALA A 82 4.73 -44.94 18.47
C ALA A 82 3.88 -44.04 19.37
N SER A 83 2.66 -44.51 19.67
CA SER A 83 1.72 -43.81 20.52
C SER A 83 1.24 -44.71 21.64
N LYS A 84 1.08 -44.13 22.82
CA LYS A 84 0.51 -44.78 23.99
C LYS A 84 -0.67 -43.95 24.48
N ILE A 85 -1.83 -44.59 24.60
CA ILE A 85 -2.99 -43.98 25.24
C ILE A 85 -2.74 -44.01 26.75
N THR A 86 -2.54 -42.84 27.37
CA THR A 86 -2.23 -42.72 28.80
C THR A 86 -3.47 -42.38 29.64
N ALA A 87 -4.49 -41.78 29.02
CA ALA A 87 -5.79 -41.55 29.63
C ALA A 87 -6.91 -41.64 28.60
N LYS A 88 -8.04 -42.25 28.99
CA LYS A 88 -9.24 -42.39 28.18
C LYS A 88 -10.47 -42.04 29.03
N SER A 89 -11.18 -40.98 28.67
CA SER A 89 -12.49 -40.63 29.23
C SER A 89 -13.59 -40.77 28.18
N THR A 90 -14.84 -40.44 28.52
CA THR A 90 -15.96 -40.45 27.58
C THR A 90 -15.78 -39.48 26.40
N SER A 91 -15.02 -38.39 26.58
CA SER A 91 -14.84 -37.34 25.57
C SER A 91 -13.38 -36.93 25.35
N LYS A 92 -12.39 -37.56 25.98
CA LYS A 92 -10.99 -37.14 25.92
C LYS A 92 -10.04 -38.33 25.82
N LEU A 93 -9.08 -38.25 24.90
CA LEU A 93 -8.03 -39.24 24.68
C LEU A 93 -6.65 -38.56 24.79
N THR A 94 -5.87 -38.95 25.79
CA THR A 94 -4.49 -38.46 25.95
C THR A 94 -3.53 -39.43 25.31
N LEU A 95 -2.74 -38.93 24.35
CA LEU A 95 -1.77 -39.66 23.55
C LEU A 95 -0.37 -39.18 23.92
N GLU A 96 0.43 -40.08 24.49
CA GLU A 96 1.87 -39.89 24.63
C GLU A 96 2.55 -40.43 23.37
N ILE A 97 3.23 -39.57 22.62
CA ILE A 97 3.85 -39.89 21.34
C ILE A 97 5.36 -39.93 21.50
N THR A 98 5.96 -41.03 21.07
CA THR A 98 7.41 -41.16 20.90
C THR A 98 7.74 -41.07 19.41
N LYS A 99 8.65 -40.15 19.06
CA LYS A 99 8.97 -39.86 17.66
C LYS A 99 9.70 -41.00 16.95
N GLY A 100 10.49 -41.77 17.70
CA GLY A 100 11.47 -42.71 17.14
C GLY A 100 12.69 -42.00 16.55
N GLU A 101 13.59 -42.76 15.94
CA GLU A 101 14.71 -42.20 15.18
C GLU A 101 14.21 -41.48 13.94
N ARG A 102 14.82 -40.34 13.63
CA ARG A 102 14.55 -39.61 12.40
C ARG A 102 15.37 -40.23 11.28
N VAL A 103 14.71 -40.57 10.18
CA VAL A 103 15.38 -40.94 8.94
C VAL A 103 16.34 -39.84 8.52
N ARG A 104 17.56 -40.21 8.13
CA ARG A 104 18.58 -39.28 7.65
C ARG A 104 18.86 -39.47 6.17
N ILE A 105 19.24 -38.40 5.50
CA ILE A 105 19.64 -38.44 4.10
C ILE A 105 21.00 -39.12 4.03
N ALA A 106 21.06 -40.32 3.43
CA ALA A 106 22.29 -41.08 3.25
C ALA A 106 23.02 -40.66 1.97
N HIS A 107 22.28 -40.37 0.90
CA HIS A 107 22.86 -39.93 -0.36
C HIS A 107 22.01 -38.84 -1.04
N THR A 108 22.69 -37.84 -1.61
CA THR A 108 22.07 -36.75 -2.35
C THR A 108 22.65 -36.66 -3.76
N ASP A 109 21.81 -36.96 -4.76
CA ASP A 109 22.11 -36.85 -6.19
C ASP A 109 21.30 -35.70 -6.80
N ILE A 110 21.83 -34.47 -6.70
CA ILE A 110 21.24 -33.27 -7.30
C ILE A 110 22.12 -32.82 -8.47
N VAL A 111 21.61 -33.01 -9.69
CA VAL A 111 22.33 -32.67 -10.93
C VAL A 111 21.57 -31.59 -11.68
N ILE A 112 22.27 -30.51 -12.00
CA ILE A 112 21.78 -29.48 -12.93
C ILE A 112 22.52 -29.64 -14.25
N SER A 113 21.78 -29.72 -15.35
CA SER A 113 22.27 -29.71 -16.72
C SER A 113 21.77 -28.49 -17.49
N GLY A 114 22.30 -28.29 -18.70
CA GLY A 114 21.95 -27.15 -19.54
C GLY A 114 22.75 -25.89 -19.19
N SER A 115 22.26 -24.73 -19.64
CA SER A 115 22.98 -23.45 -19.50
C SER A 115 23.04 -22.95 -18.05
N ALA A 116 22.14 -23.40 -17.17
CA ALA A 116 22.11 -23.01 -15.76
C ALA A 116 23.30 -23.51 -14.94
N THR A 117 24.07 -24.48 -15.45
CA THR A 117 25.33 -24.95 -14.84
C THR A 117 26.32 -23.81 -14.55
N LYS A 118 26.31 -22.77 -15.41
CA LYS A 118 27.17 -21.59 -15.28
C LYS A 118 26.48 -20.43 -14.54
N ASP A 119 25.23 -20.59 -14.11
CA ASP A 119 24.48 -19.53 -13.45
C ASP A 119 24.78 -19.50 -11.94
N PRO A 120 25.31 -18.38 -11.39
CA PRO A 120 25.68 -18.30 -9.99
C PRO A 120 24.48 -18.48 -9.04
N GLU A 121 23.25 -18.11 -9.43
CA GLU A 121 22.08 -18.27 -8.56
C GLU A 121 21.68 -19.74 -8.40
N PHE A 122 21.76 -20.53 -9.47
CA PHE A 122 21.55 -21.98 -9.39
C PHE A 122 22.63 -22.66 -8.55
N ASN A 123 23.90 -22.26 -8.73
CA ASN A 123 25.00 -22.74 -7.91
C ASN A 123 24.84 -22.39 -6.42
N LYS A 124 24.26 -21.24 -6.10
CA LYS A 124 23.92 -20.84 -4.73
C LYS A 124 22.77 -21.68 -4.16
N LEU A 125 21.74 -21.96 -4.96
CA LEU A 125 20.60 -22.78 -4.57
C LEU A 125 21.03 -24.22 -4.23
N ILE A 126 21.85 -24.86 -5.08
CA ILE A 126 22.34 -26.24 -4.84
C ILE A 126 23.20 -26.34 -3.57
N LYS A 127 23.93 -25.27 -3.22
CA LYS A 127 24.77 -25.25 -2.02
C LYS A 127 23.98 -25.16 -0.71
N GLN A 128 22.66 -24.98 -0.75
CA GLN A 128 21.83 -25.01 0.45
C GLN A 128 21.84 -26.40 1.08
N ARG A 129 21.98 -26.45 2.42
CA ARG A 129 22.22 -27.70 3.14
C ARG A 129 20.97 -28.48 3.51
N SER A 130 19.76 -28.00 3.24
CA SER A 130 18.51 -28.64 3.71
C SER A 130 18.32 -30.07 3.18
N LEU A 131 18.98 -30.44 2.08
CA LEU A 131 18.99 -31.78 1.51
C LEU A 131 20.39 -32.40 1.47
N ALA A 132 21.33 -31.93 2.31
CA ALA A 132 22.68 -32.47 2.36
C ALA A 132 22.72 -33.84 3.04
N GLU A 133 23.72 -34.66 2.68
CA GLU A 133 23.98 -35.93 3.34
C GLU A 133 24.19 -35.73 4.85
N GLY A 134 23.56 -36.59 5.66
CA GLY A 134 23.55 -36.55 7.13
C GLY A 134 22.39 -35.77 7.75
N GLU A 135 21.73 -34.90 7.00
CA GLU A 135 20.57 -34.13 7.49
C GLU A 135 19.34 -35.01 7.74
N GLY A 136 18.46 -34.55 8.63
CA GLY A 136 17.21 -35.25 8.89
C GLY A 136 16.23 -35.08 7.73
N LEU A 137 15.59 -36.17 7.29
CA LEU A 137 14.64 -36.15 6.19
C LEU A 137 13.46 -35.21 6.49
N ASP A 138 13.14 -34.38 5.51
CA ASP A 138 11.99 -33.49 5.50
C ASP A 138 11.41 -33.47 4.08
N HIS A 139 10.17 -33.95 3.93
CA HIS A 139 9.50 -34.01 2.64
C HIS A 139 9.14 -32.63 2.12
N GLN A 140 8.85 -31.68 3.02
CA GLN A 140 8.58 -30.31 2.64
C GLN A 140 9.84 -29.67 2.05
N ALA A 141 11.00 -29.90 2.65
CA ALA A 141 12.27 -29.40 2.11
C ALA A 141 12.57 -29.94 0.69
N TYR A 142 12.18 -31.19 0.40
CA TYR A 142 12.32 -31.79 -0.92
C TYR A 142 11.40 -31.12 -1.97
N GLU A 143 10.12 -30.94 -1.64
CA GLU A 143 9.15 -30.28 -2.53
C GLU A 143 9.46 -28.79 -2.72
N ASP A 144 9.88 -28.11 -1.65
CA ASP A 144 10.31 -26.71 -1.68
C ASP A 144 11.53 -26.53 -2.58
N PHE A 145 12.50 -27.45 -2.53
CA PHE A 145 13.68 -27.38 -3.38
C PHE A 145 13.34 -27.50 -4.87
N LYS A 146 12.47 -28.45 -5.24
CA LYS A 146 11.96 -28.57 -6.62
C LYS A 146 11.22 -27.31 -7.07
N SER A 147 10.37 -26.77 -6.20
CA SER A 147 9.63 -25.53 -6.47
C SER A 147 10.57 -24.34 -6.65
N ARG A 148 11.62 -24.22 -5.84
CA ARG A 148 12.66 -23.18 -5.97
C ARG A 148 13.44 -23.32 -7.28
N LEU A 149 13.77 -24.53 -7.73
CA LEU A 149 14.41 -24.74 -9.03
C LEU A 149 13.53 -24.24 -10.17
N HIS A 150 12.25 -24.62 -10.19
CA HIS A 150 11.30 -24.20 -11.21
C HIS A 150 11.04 -22.69 -11.20
N ASN A 151 10.88 -22.10 -10.01
CA ASN A 151 10.68 -20.66 -9.87
C ASN A 151 11.92 -19.88 -10.33
N LEU A 152 13.12 -20.33 -9.96
CA LEU A 152 14.37 -19.71 -10.38
C LEU A 152 14.58 -19.82 -11.90
N SER A 153 14.19 -20.94 -12.53
CA SER A 153 14.24 -21.05 -13.99
C SER A 153 13.31 -20.07 -14.68
N ASN A 154 12.06 -19.98 -14.23
CA ASN A 154 11.09 -19.05 -14.80
C ASN A 154 11.56 -17.61 -14.61
N GLN A 155 12.05 -17.28 -13.40
CA GLN A 155 12.54 -15.96 -13.08
C GLN A 155 13.71 -15.54 -13.98
N ARG A 156 14.64 -16.45 -14.25
CA ARG A 156 15.87 -16.14 -14.99
C ARG A 156 15.79 -16.43 -16.50
N GLY A 157 14.61 -16.77 -17.01
CA GLY A 157 14.38 -16.96 -18.45
C GLY A 157 14.84 -18.31 -19.01
N TYR A 158 14.87 -19.36 -18.20
CA TYR A 158 15.07 -20.74 -18.64
C TYR A 158 13.72 -21.40 -18.92
N LEU A 159 13.11 -21.02 -20.04
CA LEU A 159 11.70 -21.33 -20.34
C LEU A 159 11.45 -22.81 -20.72
N ASP A 160 12.50 -23.55 -21.09
CA ASP A 160 12.44 -24.99 -21.41
C ASP A 160 12.75 -25.88 -20.19
N ALA A 161 12.92 -25.29 -19.01
CA ALA A 161 13.43 -26.00 -17.86
C ALA A 161 12.46 -27.08 -17.37
N LYS A 162 13.00 -28.26 -17.07
CA LYS A 162 12.23 -29.42 -16.63
C LYS A 162 13.01 -30.28 -15.64
N ILE A 163 12.28 -30.87 -14.70
CA ILE A 163 12.82 -31.92 -13.84
C ILE A 163 12.74 -33.24 -14.60
N THR A 164 13.89 -33.80 -14.99
CA THR A 164 13.99 -35.06 -15.74
C THR A 164 13.94 -36.29 -14.83
N LYS A 165 14.36 -36.14 -13.57
CA LYS A 165 14.27 -37.18 -12.54
C LYS A 165 13.94 -36.55 -11.19
N SER A 166 12.96 -37.09 -10.48
CA SER A 166 12.58 -36.68 -9.12
C SER A 166 12.17 -37.92 -8.35
N ARG A 167 13.03 -38.40 -7.45
CA ARG A 167 12.74 -39.53 -6.56
C ARG A 167 13.23 -39.21 -5.15
N LEU A 168 12.37 -39.53 -4.19
CA LEU A 168 12.69 -39.58 -2.77
C LEU A 168 12.54 -41.03 -2.32
N GLU A 169 13.66 -41.72 -2.17
CA GLU A 169 13.70 -43.15 -1.84
C GLU A 169 13.93 -43.29 -0.34
N VAL A 170 12.93 -43.77 0.40
CA VAL A 170 13.01 -43.89 1.85
C VAL A 170 13.10 -45.36 2.25
N ALA A 171 14.09 -45.70 3.06
CA ALA A 171 14.28 -47.02 3.64
C ALA A 171 14.12 -46.94 5.17
N PRO A 172 12.89 -47.11 5.70
CA PRO A 172 12.65 -47.04 7.13
C PRO A 172 13.50 -48.04 7.92
N SER A 173 13.66 -49.29 7.46
CA SER A 173 14.48 -50.31 8.16
C SER A 173 15.88 -49.83 8.51
N ASP A 174 16.45 -48.96 7.67
CA ASP A 174 17.83 -48.50 7.75
C ASP A 174 17.93 -47.06 8.29
N ASN A 175 16.80 -46.47 8.70
CA ASN A 175 16.64 -45.06 9.05
C ASN A 175 17.33 -44.12 8.03
N SER A 176 17.25 -44.47 6.75
CA SER A 176 17.95 -43.76 5.68
C SER A 176 17.03 -43.37 4.52
N ALA A 177 17.42 -42.32 3.79
CA ALA A 177 16.76 -41.91 2.57
C ALA A 177 17.76 -41.41 1.53
N ASN A 178 17.44 -41.61 0.25
CA ASN A 178 18.20 -41.07 -0.88
C ASN A 178 17.36 -40.04 -1.62
N VAL A 179 17.97 -38.88 -1.88
CA VAL A 179 17.36 -37.78 -2.63
C VAL A 179 17.95 -37.76 -4.04
N ILE A 180 17.10 -37.88 -5.06
CA ILE A 180 17.54 -37.87 -6.46
C ILE A 180 16.74 -36.85 -7.26
N ILE A 181 17.40 -35.77 -7.71
CA ILE A 181 16.80 -34.70 -8.49
C ILE A 181 17.72 -34.35 -9.67
N HIS A 182 17.26 -34.62 -10.89
CA HIS A 182 17.95 -34.19 -12.11
C HIS A 182 17.11 -33.10 -12.78
N PHE A 183 17.73 -31.94 -13.00
CA PHE A 183 17.09 -30.76 -13.53
C PHE A 183 17.80 -30.29 -14.79
N ASP A 184 17.09 -30.29 -15.91
CA ASP A 184 17.58 -29.77 -17.17
C ASP A 184 17.03 -28.37 -17.39
N SER A 185 17.90 -27.36 -17.36
CA SER A 185 17.47 -25.97 -17.52
C SER A 185 17.17 -25.60 -18.97
N GLY A 186 17.66 -26.38 -19.94
CA GLY A 186 17.73 -25.91 -21.32
C GLY A 186 18.60 -24.63 -21.48
N PRO A 187 18.41 -23.88 -22.58
CA PRO A 187 19.08 -22.61 -22.81
C PRO A 187 18.45 -21.46 -22.01
N ARG A 188 19.21 -20.37 -21.84
CA ARG A 188 18.69 -19.13 -21.27
C ARG A 188 18.25 -18.18 -22.37
N TYR A 189 16.98 -17.78 -22.36
CA TYR A 189 16.40 -16.88 -23.35
C TYR A 189 16.76 -15.42 -23.09
N LYS A 190 16.63 -14.61 -24.14
CA LYS A 190 16.87 -13.17 -24.16
C LYS A 190 15.59 -12.41 -24.51
N PHE A 191 15.49 -11.16 -24.09
CA PHE A 191 14.43 -10.25 -24.53
C PHE A 191 14.56 -9.98 -26.04
N GLY A 192 13.48 -10.20 -26.78
CA GLY A 192 13.34 -9.84 -28.19
C GLY A 192 12.70 -8.47 -28.37
N GLN A 193 12.06 -8.27 -29.53
CA GLN A 193 11.33 -7.05 -29.83
C GLN A 193 10.03 -6.98 -29.01
N VAL A 194 9.74 -5.81 -28.47
CA VAL A 194 8.47 -5.51 -27.80
C VAL A 194 7.46 -4.99 -28.82
N SER A 195 6.21 -5.44 -28.73
CA SER A 195 5.11 -4.96 -29.56
C SER A 195 3.91 -4.61 -28.69
N PHE A 196 3.26 -3.48 -29.00
CA PHE A 196 2.13 -2.96 -28.24
C PHE A 196 0.82 -3.15 -29.01
N ILE A 197 -0.19 -3.70 -28.35
CA ILE A 197 -1.52 -3.95 -28.91
C ILE A 197 -2.53 -3.12 -28.13
N ASN A 198 -3.44 -2.44 -28.86
CA ASN A 198 -4.50 -1.56 -28.32
C ASN A 198 -4.02 -0.32 -27.56
N SER A 199 -2.75 0.10 -27.74
CA SER A 199 -2.26 1.36 -27.17
C SER A 199 -2.81 2.57 -27.93
N PRO A 200 -3.41 3.57 -27.24
CA PRO A 200 -3.71 4.88 -27.82
C PRO A 200 -2.50 5.81 -27.78
N ILE A 201 -1.42 5.40 -27.12
CA ILE A 201 -0.18 6.15 -26.92
C ILE A 201 0.85 5.73 -27.97
N ASP A 202 1.66 6.69 -28.43
CA ASP A 202 2.70 6.45 -29.41
C ASP A 202 3.76 5.43 -28.93
N ASP A 203 4.28 4.64 -29.88
CA ASP A 203 5.22 3.56 -29.57
C ASP A 203 6.50 4.09 -28.93
N LYS A 204 6.97 5.29 -29.30
CA LYS A 204 8.21 5.85 -28.76
C LYS A 204 8.11 6.05 -27.24
N ARG A 205 6.98 6.54 -26.75
CA ARG A 205 6.69 6.69 -25.31
C ARG A 205 6.46 5.35 -24.64
N MET A 206 5.80 4.41 -25.32
CA MET A 206 5.60 3.07 -24.77
C MET A 206 6.94 2.35 -24.58
N HIS A 207 7.86 2.47 -25.53
CA HIS A 207 9.23 1.93 -25.44
C HIS A 207 10.08 2.63 -24.38
N SER A 208 9.83 3.90 -24.03
CA SER A 208 10.61 4.57 -22.97
C SER A 208 10.32 4.05 -21.56
N LEU A 209 9.23 3.29 -21.38
CA LEU A 209 8.86 2.63 -20.13
C LEU A 209 9.57 1.29 -19.92
N GLU A 210 10.24 0.73 -20.94
CA GLU A 210 10.92 -0.56 -20.86
C GLU A 210 12.05 -0.54 -19.81
N THR A 211 12.10 -1.60 -19.01
CA THR A 211 13.11 -1.79 -17.93
C THR A 211 14.26 -2.72 -18.36
N PHE A 212 14.23 -3.16 -19.62
CA PHE A 212 15.18 -4.08 -20.22
C PHE A 212 15.56 -3.60 -21.62
N LYS A 213 16.60 -4.23 -22.17
CA LYS A 213 17.07 -3.98 -23.54
C LYS A 213 16.96 -5.25 -24.35
N LYS A 214 16.60 -5.15 -25.62
CA LYS A 214 16.67 -6.26 -26.58
C LYS A 214 18.06 -6.92 -26.53
N GLY A 215 18.08 -8.25 -26.55
CA GLY A 215 19.28 -9.08 -26.49
C GLY A 215 19.83 -9.32 -25.07
N SER A 216 19.33 -8.61 -24.06
CA SER A 216 19.67 -8.93 -22.65
C SER A 216 18.90 -10.16 -22.17
N TYR A 217 19.43 -10.90 -21.19
CA TYR A 217 18.78 -12.10 -20.69
C TYR A 217 17.39 -11.80 -20.12
N LEU A 218 16.42 -12.66 -20.45
CA LEU A 218 15.06 -12.60 -19.95
C LEU A 218 15.07 -12.70 -18.42
N ASP A 219 14.32 -11.81 -17.77
CA ASP A 219 14.16 -11.75 -16.32
C ASP A 219 12.71 -11.35 -16.00
N SER A 220 11.99 -12.20 -15.27
CA SER A 220 10.59 -11.94 -14.95
C SER A 220 10.42 -10.72 -14.04
N ASN A 221 11.42 -10.37 -13.22
CA ASN A 221 11.35 -9.21 -12.35
C ASN A 221 11.28 -7.93 -13.19
N LYS A 222 12.06 -7.85 -14.27
CA LYS A 222 12.02 -6.72 -15.20
C LYS A 222 10.68 -6.64 -15.94
N LEU A 223 10.07 -7.77 -16.28
CA LEU A 223 8.72 -7.78 -16.85
C LEU A 223 7.69 -7.23 -15.84
N GLY A 224 7.82 -7.60 -14.55
CA GLY A 224 7.00 -7.07 -13.47
C GLY A 224 7.18 -5.56 -13.30
N GLU A 225 8.42 -5.07 -13.27
CA GLU A 225 8.71 -3.63 -13.20
C GLU A 225 8.15 -2.87 -14.41
N PHE A 226 8.25 -3.44 -15.61
CA PHE A 226 7.69 -2.85 -16.82
C PHE A 226 6.14 -2.80 -16.76
N HIS A 227 5.51 -3.85 -16.24
CA HIS A 227 4.07 -3.86 -15.97
C HIS A 227 3.66 -2.75 -14.99
N SER A 228 4.38 -2.62 -13.86
CA SER A 228 4.12 -1.55 -12.88
C SER A 228 4.26 -0.17 -13.51
N LYS A 229 5.35 0.09 -14.25
CA LYS A 229 5.57 1.35 -14.97
C LYS A 229 4.44 1.69 -15.94
N LEU A 230 3.92 0.71 -16.69
CA LEU A 230 2.77 0.92 -17.58
C LEU A 230 1.54 1.37 -16.80
N LEU A 231 1.25 0.78 -15.65
CA LEU A 231 0.11 1.17 -14.80
C LEU A 231 0.30 2.53 -14.12
N GLU A 232 1.53 2.83 -13.67
CA GLU A 232 1.90 4.10 -13.04
C GLU A 232 1.68 5.31 -13.96
N THR A 233 1.78 5.13 -15.29
CA THR A 233 1.45 6.21 -16.24
C THR A 233 0.01 6.71 -16.13
N ASN A 234 -0.87 5.89 -15.54
CA ASN A 234 -2.31 6.13 -15.44
C ASN A 234 -3.03 6.19 -16.82
N TRP A 235 -2.34 5.85 -17.92
CA TRP A 235 -2.94 5.75 -19.26
C TRP A 235 -3.76 4.47 -19.42
N PHE A 236 -3.39 3.42 -18.69
CA PHE A 236 -3.97 2.09 -18.77
C PHE A 236 -4.60 1.70 -17.44
N LYS A 237 -5.68 0.94 -17.48
CA LYS A 237 -6.26 0.30 -16.28
C LYS A 237 -5.79 -1.16 -16.11
N GLY A 238 -5.14 -1.71 -17.13
CA GLY A 238 -4.58 -3.07 -17.13
C GLY A 238 -3.58 -3.25 -18.26
N ALA A 239 -2.63 -4.17 -18.08
CA ALA A 239 -1.67 -4.56 -19.10
C ALA A 239 -1.32 -6.05 -18.93
N VAL A 240 -1.20 -6.77 -20.03
CA VAL A 240 -0.77 -8.17 -20.06
C VAL A 240 0.51 -8.25 -20.87
N ILE A 241 1.58 -8.75 -20.26
CA ILE A 241 2.89 -8.88 -20.89
C ILE A 241 3.20 -10.36 -21.07
N THR A 242 3.32 -10.79 -22.32
CA THR A 242 3.48 -12.21 -22.67
C THR A 242 4.75 -12.42 -23.49
N PRO A 243 5.76 -13.13 -22.94
CA PRO A 243 6.88 -13.63 -23.74
C PRO A 243 6.40 -14.73 -24.70
N ARG A 244 6.57 -14.52 -26.00
CA ARG A 244 6.17 -15.46 -27.06
C ARG A 244 7.28 -16.46 -27.35
N GLN A 245 7.49 -17.41 -26.44
CA GLN A 245 8.54 -18.45 -26.57
C GLN A 245 8.39 -19.25 -27.88
N ASP A 246 7.15 -19.47 -28.33
CA ASP A 246 6.81 -20.10 -29.61
C ASP A 246 7.36 -19.35 -30.84
N GLN A 247 7.77 -18.08 -30.66
CA GLN A 247 8.29 -17.19 -31.69
C GLN A 247 9.76 -16.80 -31.45
N ALA A 248 10.46 -17.53 -30.58
CA ALA A 248 11.89 -17.26 -30.33
C ALA A 248 12.72 -17.43 -31.62
N ASN A 249 13.65 -16.50 -31.86
CA ASN A 249 14.55 -16.58 -33.01
C ASN A 249 15.75 -17.51 -32.77
N SER A 250 16.63 -17.65 -33.76
CA SER A 250 17.85 -18.48 -33.67
C SER A 250 18.82 -18.05 -32.57
N ASP A 251 18.77 -16.79 -32.14
CA ASP A 251 19.62 -16.22 -31.08
C ASP A 251 18.99 -16.33 -29.68
N LEU A 252 17.88 -17.07 -29.57
CA LEU A 252 17.07 -17.25 -28.35
C LEU A 252 16.45 -15.94 -27.85
N GLU A 253 16.23 -14.97 -28.74
CA GLU A 253 15.47 -13.76 -28.41
C GLU A 253 13.98 -14.03 -28.54
N VAL A 254 13.25 -13.77 -27.46
CA VAL A 254 11.80 -14.02 -27.33
C VAL A 254 11.05 -12.71 -27.55
N PRO A 255 10.21 -12.57 -28.60
CA PRO A 255 9.34 -11.41 -28.76
C PRO A 255 8.44 -11.22 -27.54
N ILE A 256 8.25 -9.97 -27.12
CA ILE A 256 7.39 -9.62 -25.99
C ILE A 256 6.14 -8.94 -26.53
N GLU A 257 4.99 -9.58 -26.32
CA GLU A 257 3.69 -9.04 -26.70
C GLU A 257 3.07 -8.34 -25.49
N VAL A 258 2.73 -7.06 -25.66
CA VAL A 258 2.15 -6.21 -24.61
C VAL A 258 0.75 -5.80 -25.04
N ILE A 259 -0.26 -6.40 -24.43
CA ILE A 259 -1.66 -6.05 -24.64
C ILE A 259 -2.07 -5.10 -23.52
N VAL A 260 -2.38 -3.85 -23.87
CA VAL A 260 -2.82 -2.85 -22.89
C VAL A 260 -4.32 -2.61 -22.97
N GLU A 261 -4.91 -2.29 -21.82
CA GLU A 261 -6.31 -1.87 -21.73
C GLU A 261 -6.38 -0.38 -21.33
N PRO A 262 -6.73 0.51 -22.26
CA PRO A 262 -6.76 1.95 -21.98
C PRO A 262 -7.73 2.31 -20.87
N LYS A 263 -7.33 3.27 -20.04
CA LYS A 263 -8.21 3.85 -19.03
C LYS A 263 -9.33 4.65 -19.72
N ALA A 264 -10.49 4.77 -19.07
CA ALA A 264 -11.60 5.56 -19.59
C ALA A 264 -11.13 7.00 -19.89
N LYS A 265 -11.48 7.52 -21.08
CA LYS A 265 -11.07 8.86 -21.53
C LYS A 265 -11.55 9.99 -20.64
N LYS A 266 -12.69 9.82 -19.97
CA LYS A 266 -13.31 10.84 -19.13
C LYS A 266 -13.77 10.18 -17.84
N ILE A 267 -13.25 10.67 -16.73
CA ILE A 267 -13.55 10.17 -15.39
C ILE A 267 -14.16 11.34 -14.62
N VAL A 268 -15.29 11.09 -13.97
CA VAL A 268 -15.98 12.08 -13.14
C VAL A 268 -16.08 11.51 -11.74
N GLU A 269 -15.55 12.22 -10.76
CA GLU A 269 -15.63 11.87 -9.35
C GLU A 269 -16.37 12.97 -8.61
N VAL A 270 -17.30 12.58 -7.75
CA VAL A 270 -18.10 13.50 -6.93
C VAL A 270 -17.76 13.22 -5.47
N GLY A 271 -17.39 14.26 -4.74
CA GLY A 271 -17.09 14.19 -3.32
C GLY A 271 -18.01 15.09 -2.51
N GLY A 272 -18.40 14.63 -1.32
CA GLY A 272 -19.21 15.39 -0.37
C GLY A 272 -18.67 15.25 1.04
N GLY A 273 -18.80 16.30 1.85
CA GLY A 273 -18.39 16.30 3.25
C GLY A 273 -19.13 17.36 4.05
N TYR A 274 -19.10 17.23 5.37
CA TYR A 274 -19.66 18.22 6.29
C TYR A 274 -18.69 18.43 7.45
N ALA A 275 -18.47 19.68 7.81
CA ALA A 275 -17.74 20.04 9.02
C ALA A 275 -18.55 21.09 9.80
N THR A 276 -18.46 21.07 11.12
CA THR A 276 -19.23 21.98 11.98
C THR A 276 -18.85 23.45 11.80
N ASP A 277 -17.62 23.74 11.39
CA ASP A 277 -17.06 25.07 11.19
C ASP A 277 -17.22 25.61 9.75
N ILE A 278 -17.14 24.73 8.75
CA ILE A 278 -17.20 25.09 7.32
C ILE A 278 -18.58 24.81 6.69
N GLY A 279 -19.37 23.92 7.30
CA GLY A 279 -20.64 23.45 6.75
C GLY A 279 -20.48 22.39 5.66
N LEU A 280 -21.44 22.34 4.74
CA LEU A 280 -21.44 21.42 3.61
C LEU A 280 -20.30 21.75 2.64
N ARG A 281 -19.61 20.72 2.18
CA ARG A 281 -18.57 20.76 1.16
C ARG A 281 -18.95 19.81 0.04
N ALA A 282 -18.84 20.28 -1.19
CA ALA A 282 -19.03 19.49 -2.40
C ALA A 282 -17.84 19.66 -3.32
N SER A 283 -17.51 18.61 -4.06
CA SER A 283 -16.46 18.66 -5.07
C SER A 283 -16.84 17.83 -6.29
N LEU A 284 -16.43 18.33 -7.46
CA LEU A 284 -16.54 17.65 -8.74
C LEU A 284 -15.14 17.62 -9.34
N ASN A 285 -14.60 16.43 -9.61
CA ASN A 285 -13.34 16.22 -10.29
C ASN A 285 -13.62 15.58 -11.65
N TRP A 286 -13.33 16.30 -12.73
CA TRP A 286 -13.34 15.76 -14.07
C TRP A 286 -11.89 15.59 -14.54
N SER A 287 -11.50 14.37 -14.89
CA SER A 287 -10.16 14.07 -15.40
C SER A 287 -10.21 13.32 -16.71
N GLN A 288 -9.22 13.61 -17.56
CA GLN A 288 -8.92 12.91 -18.79
C GLN A 288 -7.46 12.44 -18.71
N PRO A 289 -7.22 11.19 -18.25
CA PRO A 289 -5.87 10.68 -17.99
C PRO A 289 -4.96 10.64 -19.22
N TRP A 290 -5.55 10.59 -20.41
CA TRP A 290 -4.86 10.72 -21.68
C TRP A 290 -5.75 11.47 -22.68
N TYR A 291 -5.19 12.52 -23.28
CA TYR A 291 -5.84 13.43 -24.20
C TYR A 291 -5.49 13.14 -25.66
N ASN A 292 -4.22 12.81 -25.91
CA ASN A 292 -3.67 12.52 -27.22
C ASN A 292 -2.70 11.34 -27.15
N SER A 293 -2.15 10.92 -28.29
CA SER A 293 -1.17 9.83 -28.38
C SER A 293 0.15 10.14 -27.68
N HIS A 294 0.41 11.41 -27.34
CA HIS A 294 1.59 11.80 -26.58
C HIS A 294 1.37 11.70 -25.06
N GLY A 295 0.23 11.15 -24.60
CA GLY A 295 -0.03 10.93 -23.18
C GLY A 295 -0.26 12.19 -22.37
N HIS A 296 -0.55 13.33 -23.02
CA HIS A 296 -0.94 14.55 -22.32
C HIS A 296 -2.21 14.30 -21.53
N SER A 297 -2.43 14.99 -20.42
CA SER A 297 -3.65 14.83 -19.61
C SER A 297 -4.26 16.17 -19.25
N PHE A 298 -5.56 16.16 -18.96
CA PHE A 298 -6.33 17.34 -18.59
C PHE A 298 -7.15 17.05 -17.33
N GLY A 299 -7.26 18.04 -16.45
CA GLY A 299 -8.10 17.98 -15.27
C GLY A 299 -8.85 19.28 -15.02
N ALA A 300 -10.09 19.16 -14.54
CA ALA A 300 -10.86 20.26 -13.98
C ALA A 300 -11.44 19.84 -12.64
N LYS A 301 -11.24 20.66 -11.61
CA LYS A 301 -11.76 20.43 -10.26
C LYS A 301 -12.54 21.63 -9.80
N VAL A 302 -13.77 21.41 -9.36
CA VAL A 302 -14.61 22.41 -8.71
C VAL A 302 -14.75 22.01 -7.25
N LYS A 303 -14.50 22.95 -6.34
CA LYS A 303 -14.76 22.81 -4.91
C LYS A 303 -15.76 23.89 -4.49
N LEU A 304 -16.80 23.50 -3.78
CA LEU A 304 -17.84 24.40 -3.28
C LEU A 304 -18.02 24.16 -1.79
N SER A 305 -17.87 25.22 -1.02
CA SER A 305 -18.22 25.30 0.39
C SER A 305 -18.81 26.68 0.68
N LYS A 306 -19.40 26.88 1.86
CA LYS A 306 -19.88 28.21 2.25
C LYS A 306 -18.74 29.26 2.27
N PRO A 307 -17.59 29.03 2.92
CA PRO A 307 -16.52 30.03 2.99
C PRO A 307 -15.68 30.15 1.71
N GLU A 308 -15.59 29.10 0.91
CA GLU A 308 -14.65 29.02 -0.21
C GLU A 308 -15.26 28.31 -1.42
N GLN A 309 -15.07 28.90 -2.60
CA GLN A 309 -15.37 28.26 -3.89
C GLN A 309 -14.14 28.35 -4.79
N ALA A 310 -13.74 27.23 -5.38
CA ALA A 310 -12.55 27.16 -6.21
C ALA A 310 -12.79 26.39 -7.50
N LEU A 311 -12.18 26.86 -8.58
CA LEU A 311 -12.06 26.14 -9.86
C LEU A 311 -10.57 26.01 -10.18
N SER A 312 -10.11 24.76 -10.33
CA SER A 312 -8.76 24.42 -10.76
C SER A 312 -8.81 23.75 -12.13
N LEU A 313 -8.03 24.22 -13.08
CA LEU A 313 -7.84 23.64 -14.40
C LEU A 313 -6.36 23.28 -14.56
N GLY A 314 -6.05 22.10 -15.09
CA GLY A 314 -4.68 21.62 -15.25
C GLY A 314 -4.47 20.91 -16.57
N TYR A 315 -3.32 21.16 -17.19
CA TYR A 315 -2.84 20.44 -18.37
C TYR A 315 -1.43 19.93 -18.13
N THR A 316 -1.21 18.63 -18.33
CA THR A 316 0.07 17.97 -18.11
C THR A 316 0.63 17.43 -19.42
N ILE A 317 1.93 17.65 -19.63
CA ILE A 317 2.68 17.28 -20.83
C ILE A 317 3.89 16.43 -20.39
N PRO A 318 3.80 15.08 -20.44
CA PRO A 318 4.92 14.22 -20.11
C PRO A 318 6.07 14.37 -21.13
N THR A 319 7.32 14.33 -20.66
CA THR A 319 8.50 14.30 -21.55
C THR A 319 8.72 12.87 -22.08
N GLU A 320 9.90 12.59 -22.65
CA GLU A 320 10.28 11.23 -23.03
C GLU A 320 10.46 10.32 -21.81
N ASN A 321 10.92 10.87 -20.68
CA ASN A 321 10.90 10.17 -19.39
C ASN A 321 9.53 10.35 -18.73
N VAL A 322 8.55 9.62 -19.27
CA VAL A 322 7.12 9.79 -19.03
C VAL A 322 6.72 9.85 -17.55
N LEU A 323 7.32 9.00 -16.72
CA LEU A 323 6.93 8.84 -15.32
C LEU A 323 7.60 9.86 -14.41
N ASP A 324 8.86 10.17 -14.68
CA ASP A 324 9.65 11.00 -13.78
C ASP A 324 9.57 12.48 -14.14
N GLU A 325 9.18 12.82 -15.38
CA GLU A 325 9.38 14.15 -15.94
C GLU A 325 8.18 14.65 -16.75
N TYR A 326 7.64 15.82 -16.37
CA TYR A 326 6.59 16.49 -17.15
C TYR A 326 6.61 18.01 -17.00
N TYR A 327 5.92 18.68 -17.92
CA TYR A 327 5.54 20.09 -17.82
C TYR A 327 4.06 20.21 -17.45
N GLY A 328 3.69 21.25 -16.72
CA GLY A 328 2.32 21.55 -16.34
C GLY A 328 1.95 23.00 -16.61
N VAL A 329 0.69 23.22 -16.94
CA VAL A 329 0.05 24.54 -16.91
C VAL A 329 -1.20 24.42 -16.04
N GLN A 330 -1.27 25.23 -14.99
CA GLN A 330 -2.38 25.24 -14.05
C GLN A 330 -3.01 26.62 -13.98
N PHE A 331 -4.34 26.68 -13.97
CA PHE A 331 -5.11 27.87 -13.67
C PHE A 331 -6.02 27.58 -12.47
N GLU A 332 -5.93 28.39 -11.43
CA GLU A 332 -6.78 28.26 -10.24
C GLU A 332 -7.42 29.61 -9.91
N THR A 333 -8.75 29.63 -9.80
CA THR A 333 -9.49 30.78 -9.29
C THR A 333 -10.20 30.40 -8.01
N THR A 334 -10.03 31.22 -6.97
CA THR A 334 -10.56 30.96 -5.63
C THR A 334 -11.26 32.21 -5.13
N HIS A 335 -12.54 32.07 -4.81
CA HIS A 335 -13.32 33.06 -4.11
C HIS A 335 -13.46 32.67 -2.64
N VAL A 336 -13.14 33.60 -1.75
CA VAL A 336 -13.31 33.46 -0.30
C VAL A 336 -14.22 34.57 0.20
N ASP A 337 -15.22 34.22 0.99
CA ASP A 337 -16.01 35.15 1.80
C ASP A 337 -16.23 34.49 3.16
N TYR A 338 -15.32 34.80 4.10
CA TYR A 338 -15.30 34.16 5.39
C TYR A 338 -14.60 35.01 6.44
N ARG A 339 -15.26 35.16 7.60
CA ARG A 339 -14.78 35.99 8.72
C ARG A 339 -14.49 37.41 8.25
N ASP A 340 -13.24 37.84 8.34
CA ASP A 340 -12.78 39.18 7.99
C ASP A 340 -12.04 39.17 6.63
N THR A 341 -12.24 38.14 5.81
CA THR A 341 -11.60 37.97 4.51
C THR A 341 -12.64 37.88 3.40
N GLN A 342 -12.52 38.78 2.42
CA GLN A 342 -13.20 38.69 1.14
C GLN A 342 -12.16 38.75 0.03
N SER A 343 -12.06 37.73 -0.83
CA SER A 343 -11.06 37.74 -1.89
C SER A 343 -11.49 36.98 -3.15
N LEU A 344 -10.91 37.39 -4.27
CA LEU A 344 -10.95 36.67 -5.54
C LEU A 344 -9.52 36.59 -6.09
N ALA A 345 -8.87 35.46 -5.86
CA ALA A 345 -7.51 35.18 -6.29
C ALA A 345 -7.50 34.34 -7.58
N ASN A 346 -6.69 34.73 -8.55
CA ASN A 346 -6.47 33.99 -9.79
C ASN A 346 -4.98 33.69 -9.93
N ASN A 347 -4.63 32.42 -10.04
CA ASN A 347 -3.27 31.93 -10.21
C ASN A 347 -3.13 31.28 -11.57
N LEU A 348 -2.14 31.71 -12.37
CA LEU A 348 -1.68 30.99 -13.56
C LEU A 348 -0.25 30.51 -13.31
N THR A 349 -0.05 29.20 -13.33
CA THR A 349 1.24 28.57 -12.99
C THR A 349 1.75 27.76 -14.17
N PHE A 350 2.99 28.02 -14.57
CA PHE A 350 3.76 27.18 -15.48
C PHE A 350 4.78 26.42 -14.65
N GLU A 351 4.85 25.11 -14.80
CA GLU A 351 5.65 24.25 -13.93
C GLU A 351 6.38 23.16 -14.70
N ARG A 352 7.55 22.78 -14.17
CA ARG A 352 8.39 21.70 -14.64
C ARG A 352 8.69 20.79 -13.46
N HIS A 353 8.32 19.53 -13.60
CA HIS A 353 8.49 18.49 -12.60
C HIS A 353 9.55 17.48 -13.03
N TRP A 354 10.40 17.06 -12.10
CA TRP A 354 11.29 15.91 -12.27
C TRP A 354 11.50 15.17 -10.94
N LYS A 355 11.89 13.90 -11.02
CA LYS A 355 12.24 13.09 -9.85
C LYS A 355 13.70 13.32 -9.43
N LEU A 356 13.94 13.50 -8.13
CA LEU A 356 15.27 13.64 -7.52
C LEU A 356 15.48 12.44 -6.57
N GLY A 357 16.28 11.46 -7.00
CA GLY A 357 16.38 10.18 -6.28
C GLY A 357 15.11 9.32 -6.48
N GLU A 358 14.83 8.41 -5.55
CA GLU A 358 13.72 7.45 -5.69
C GLU A 358 12.38 7.94 -5.12
N GLU A 359 12.39 8.97 -4.27
CA GLU A 359 11.22 9.35 -3.47
C GLU A 359 10.80 10.82 -3.65
N TRP A 360 11.74 11.72 -3.96
CA TRP A 360 11.45 13.15 -4.04
C TRP A 360 11.06 13.58 -5.45
N GLN A 361 10.00 14.38 -5.54
CA GLN A 361 9.65 15.17 -6.72
C GLN A 361 10.11 16.61 -6.52
N THR A 362 10.74 17.18 -7.53
CA THR A 362 11.14 18.58 -7.57
C THR A 362 10.31 19.30 -8.63
N THR A 363 9.79 20.48 -8.27
CA THR A 363 9.03 21.34 -9.17
C THR A 363 9.69 22.71 -9.23
N VAL A 364 10.03 23.18 -10.42
CA VAL A 364 10.33 24.60 -10.66
C VAL A 364 9.15 25.22 -11.40
N TYR A 365 8.71 26.38 -10.95
CA TYR A 365 7.51 27.00 -11.48
C TYR A 365 7.60 28.52 -11.52
N LEU A 366 6.75 29.10 -12.36
CA LEU A 366 6.48 30.52 -12.45
C LEU A 366 4.98 30.72 -12.25
N ARG A 367 4.60 31.42 -11.18
CA ARG A 367 3.20 31.68 -10.82
C ARG A 367 2.87 33.16 -11.00
N TYR A 368 1.83 33.46 -11.75
CA TYR A 368 1.24 34.79 -11.82
C TYR A 368 -0.03 34.82 -10.97
N LEU A 369 0.00 35.58 -9.87
CA LEU A 369 -1.13 35.83 -8.97
C LEU A 369 -1.75 37.18 -9.31
N ASN A 370 -3.07 37.21 -9.45
CA ASN A 370 -3.87 38.43 -9.53
C ASN A 370 -5.05 38.30 -8.55
N GLU A 371 -5.04 39.12 -7.51
CA GLU A 371 -5.98 39.03 -6.39
C GLU A 371 -6.56 40.38 -6.01
N LYS A 372 -7.90 40.48 -6.05
CA LYS A 372 -8.62 41.55 -5.38
C LYS A 372 -9.04 41.04 -4.00
N TYR A 373 -8.74 41.78 -2.94
CA TYR A 373 -9.07 41.35 -1.58
C TYR A 373 -9.44 42.51 -0.66
N GLN A 374 -10.23 42.18 0.35
CA GLN A 374 -10.39 42.91 1.59
C GLN A 374 -10.05 41.97 2.74
N GLN A 375 -9.06 42.33 3.55
CA GLN A 375 -8.65 41.60 4.75
C GLN A 375 -8.71 42.54 5.95
N ALA A 376 -9.65 42.28 6.85
CA ALA A 376 -10.00 43.23 7.91
C ALA A 376 -10.28 44.62 7.30
N SER A 377 -9.58 45.64 7.76
CA SER A 377 -9.67 47.01 7.25
C SER A 377 -8.79 47.28 5.99
N ASP A 378 -7.97 46.32 5.55
CA ASP A 378 -7.11 46.49 4.36
C ASP A 378 -7.88 46.06 3.09
N GLU A 379 -8.10 46.96 2.13
CA GLU A 379 -8.64 46.62 0.79
C GLU A 379 -7.61 46.98 -0.27
N ASP A 380 -7.26 46.02 -1.15
CA ASP A 380 -6.31 46.25 -2.22
C ASP A 380 -6.47 45.29 -3.42
N HIS A 381 -5.70 45.55 -4.47
CA HIS A 381 -5.51 44.69 -5.63
C HIS A 381 -4.02 44.41 -5.82
N SER A 382 -3.64 43.13 -5.77
CA SER A 382 -2.25 42.70 -5.90
C SER A 382 -2.02 41.85 -7.15
N LYS A 383 -0.94 42.14 -7.88
CA LYS A 383 -0.39 41.34 -8.97
C LYS A 383 1.04 40.93 -8.62
N LEU A 384 1.31 39.63 -8.57
CA LEU A 384 2.64 39.10 -8.26
C LEU A 384 3.06 38.10 -9.32
N LEU A 385 4.27 38.25 -9.85
CA LEU A 385 4.93 37.25 -10.67
C LEU A 385 6.00 36.56 -9.81
N MET A 386 5.78 35.28 -9.54
CA MET A 386 6.48 34.53 -8.51
C MET A 386 7.19 33.31 -9.11
N PRO A 387 8.48 33.41 -9.51
CA PRO A 387 9.31 32.23 -9.67
C PRO A 387 9.45 31.48 -8.33
N GLY A 388 9.42 30.16 -8.41
CA GLY A 388 9.54 29.31 -7.24
C GLY A 388 10.10 27.92 -7.52
N ILE A 389 10.52 27.26 -6.44
CA ILE A 389 10.95 25.87 -6.42
C ILE A 389 10.25 25.15 -5.26
N ALA A 390 9.86 23.91 -5.47
CA ALA A 390 9.28 23.05 -4.45
C ALA A 390 9.87 21.64 -4.50
N PHE A 391 9.91 21.01 -3.34
CA PHE A 391 10.30 19.62 -3.14
C PHE A 391 9.18 18.91 -2.41
N SER A 392 8.72 17.78 -2.93
CA SER A 392 7.66 16.99 -2.32
C SER A 392 7.98 15.51 -2.29
N MET A 393 7.59 14.85 -1.22
CA MET A 393 7.63 13.39 -1.05
C MET A 393 6.29 12.94 -0.46
N LEU A 394 5.76 11.82 -0.93
CA LEU A 394 4.57 11.18 -0.39
C LEU A 394 4.75 9.66 -0.39
N GLU A 395 4.75 9.08 0.80
CA GLU A 395 4.76 7.64 1.05
C GLU A 395 3.44 7.25 1.72
N GLN A 396 2.70 6.33 1.10
CA GLN A 396 1.42 5.82 1.59
C GLN A 396 1.54 4.32 1.84
N SER A 397 0.92 3.84 2.91
CA SER A 397 0.85 2.41 3.18
C SER A 397 -0.08 1.71 2.17
N GLU A 398 0.01 0.38 2.09
CA GLU A 398 -0.91 -0.44 1.29
C GLU A 398 -2.39 -0.24 1.65
N HIS A 399 -2.67 0.26 2.86
CA HIS A 399 -4.00 0.69 3.26
C HIS A 399 -4.18 2.16 2.86
N TRP A 400 -4.96 2.40 1.80
CA TRP A 400 -5.18 3.67 1.09
C TRP A 400 -5.54 4.92 1.92
N HIS A 401 -5.72 4.82 3.24
CA HIS A 401 -5.95 5.94 4.15
C HIS A 401 -4.75 6.37 4.99
N ASP A 402 -3.73 5.52 5.12
CA ASP A 402 -2.62 5.77 6.04
C ASP A 402 -1.42 6.33 5.29
N ILE A 403 -1.19 7.62 5.50
CA ILE A 403 0.02 8.32 5.06
C ILE A 403 1.15 7.92 6.02
N GLU A 404 2.22 7.33 5.50
CA GLU A 404 3.42 7.02 6.29
C GLU A 404 4.31 8.24 6.39
N GLN A 405 4.61 8.89 5.27
CA GLN A 405 5.39 10.12 5.23
C GLN A 405 4.85 11.06 4.15
N LYS A 406 4.85 12.36 4.46
CA LYS A 406 4.50 13.42 3.53
C LYS A 406 5.35 14.63 3.86
N HIS A 407 6.08 15.12 2.87
CA HIS A 407 6.90 16.32 2.98
C HIS A 407 6.63 17.23 1.79
N PHE A 408 6.52 18.53 2.04
CA PHE A 408 6.42 19.56 1.01
C PHE A 408 7.17 20.79 1.49
N TYR A 409 8.16 21.23 0.75
CA TYR A 409 8.94 22.43 1.03
C TYR A 409 8.96 23.32 -0.20
N SER A 410 8.66 24.60 -0.07
CA SER A 410 8.67 25.53 -1.21
C SER A 410 9.32 26.86 -0.87
N LEU A 411 9.97 27.43 -1.85
CA LEU A 411 10.54 28.77 -1.87
C LEU A 411 9.97 29.52 -3.09
N GLU A 412 9.42 30.70 -2.87
CA GLU A 412 8.88 31.58 -3.92
C GLU A 412 9.38 33.00 -3.69
N TYR A 413 9.59 33.75 -4.78
CA TYR A 413 10.06 35.13 -4.70
C TYR A 413 9.28 36.03 -5.66
N SER A 414 8.94 37.23 -5.24
CA SER A 414 8.38 38.30 -6.09
C SER A 414 9.22 39.56 -5.93
N ASP A 415 9.27 40.38 -6.98
CA ASP A 415 10.04 41.61 -6.99
C ASP A 415 9.35 42.68 -7.85
N THR A 416 9.43 43.93 -7.42
CA THR A 416 8.85 45.06 -8.15
C THR A 416 9.53 45.31 -9.49
N GLN A 417 10.79 44.87 -9.67
CA GLN A 417 11.49 44.87 -10.95
C GLN A 417 11.03 43.74 -11.89
N LEU A 418 10.28 42.76 -11.37
CA LEU A 418 9.77 41.59 -12.10
C LEU A 418 8.24 41.63 -12.26
N PHE A 419 7.67 42.79 -12.61
CA PHE A 419 6.23 42.97 -12.84
C PHE A 419 5.32 42.63 -11.64
N SER A 420 5.87 42.63 -10.42
CA SER A 420 5.09 42.43 -9.18
C SER A 420 4.81 43.76 -8.49
N ASP A 421 3.72 43.84 -7.72
CA ASP A 421 3.39 45.03 -6.94
C ASP A 421 4.15 45.10 -5.61
N ALA A 422 4.69 43.97 -5.14
CA ALA A 422 5.44 43.86 -3.88
C ALA A 422 6.67 42.94 -3.99
N GLN A 423 7.64 43.14 -3.10
CA GLN A 423 8.80 42.27 -2.95
C GLN A 423 8.59 41.29 -1.79
N ILE A 424 8.26 40.04 -2.10
CA ILE A 424 7.99 39.01 -1.09
C ILE A 424 8.87 37.79 -1.34
N LEU A 425 9.63 37.40 -0.32
CA LEU A 425 10.27 36.09 -0.23
C LEU A 425 9.39 35.17 0.64
N ARG A 426 8.80 34.14 0.03
CA ARG A 426 7.89 33.22 0.69
C ARG A 426 8.52 31.83 0.86
N LEU A 427 8.51 31.33 2.09
CA LEU A 427 8.93 29.99 2.47
C LEU A 427 7.74 29.21 3.02
N ARG A 428 7.57 27.95 2.60
CA ARG A 428 6.61 27.02 3.19
C ARG A 428 7.23 25.67 3.46
N GLY A 429 6.79 25.03 4.53
CA GLY A 429 7.11 23.66 4.87
C GLY A 429 5.89 22.95 5.47
N ASN A 430 5.50 21.81 4.93
CA ASN A 430 4.48 20.92 5.47
C ASN A 430 5.09 19.53 5.62
N THR A 431 5.09 19.00 6.83
CA THR A 431 5.59 17.66 7.13
C THR A 431 4.53 16.91 7.91
N ALA A 432 4.24 15.69 7.49
CA ALA A 432 3.47 14.72 8.25
C ALA A 432 4.17 13.36 8.17
N PHE A 433 4.32 12.67 9.29
CA PHE A 433 4.76 11.28 9.27
C PHE A 433 4.06 10.50 10.36
N SER A 434 3.87 9.21 10.08
CA SER A 434 3.14 8.27 10.89
C SER A 434 4.02 7.05 11.11
N TRP A 435 4.12 6.57 12.34
CA TRP A 435 4.89 5.36 12.63
C TRP A 435 4.10 4.44 13.55
N SER A 436 4.08 3.16 13.19
CA SER A 436 3.46 2.10 13.99
C SER A 436 4.43 1.65 15.07
N ILE A 437 4.02 1.69 16.33
CA ILE A 437 4.78 1.14 17.46
C ILE A 437 4.51 -0.37 17.58
N THR A 438 3.24 -0.74 17.39
CA THR A 438 2.72 -2.11 17.37
C THR A 438 1.61 -2.19 16.34
N ASP A 439 1.10 -3.39 16.04
CA ASP A 439 -0.03 -3.59 15.12
C ASP A 439 -1.31 -2.84 15.52
N SER A 440 -1.41 -2.43 16.79
CA SER A 440 -2.55 -1.72 17.37
C SER A 440 -2.23 -0.29 17.80
N GLN A 441 -1.01 0.21 17.62
CA GLN A 441 -0.58 1.52 18.13
C GLN A 441 0.15 2.31 17.06
N LYS A 442 -0.33 3.53 16.80
CA LYS A 442 0.27 4.45 15.83
C LYS A 442 0.49 5.82 16.45
N PHE A 443 1.57 6.47 16.03
CA PHE A 443 1.79 7.89 16.26
C PHE A 443 1.73 8.62 14.94
N HIS A 444 1.18 9.83 14.96
CA HIS A 444 1.20 10.76 13.85
C HIS A 444 1.76 12.09 14.33
N PHE A 445 2.71 12.62 13.56
CA PHE A 445 3.22 13.96 13.72
C PHE A 445 2.84 14.79 12.50
N ARG A 446 2.45 16.05 12.72
CA ARG A 446 2.23 17.03 11.66
C ARG A 446 2.84 18.36 12.05
N SER A 447 3.45 19.03 11.08
CA SER A 447 4.02 20.36 11.23
C SER A 447 3.76 21.21 9.99
N ASN A 448 3.42 22.49 10.20
CA ASN A 448 3.34 23.49 9.15
C ASN A 448 4.19 24.69 9.53
N ILE A 449 5.01 25.15 8.60
CA ILE A 449 5.88 26.31 8.73
C ILE A 449 5.60 27.22 7.53
N GLY A 450 5.45 28.52 7.77
CA GLY A 450 5.21 29.51 6.74
C GLY A 450 5.89 30.82 7.09
N MET A 451 6.54 31.46 6.11
CA MET A 451 7.19 32.75 6.30
C MET A 451 7.01 33.60 5.03
N ASN A 452 6.54 34.83 5.20
CA ASN A 452 6.55 35.90 4.21
C ASN A 452 7.53 36.96 4.70
N ILE A 453 8.68 37.04 4.07
CA ILE A 453 9.70 38.07 4.34
C ILE A 453 9.46 39.19 3.33
N THR A 454 9.02 40.33 3.85
CA THR A 454 8.60 41.54 3.13
C THR A 454 8.62 42.69 4.15
N ASP A 455 8.55 43.94 3.70
CA ASP A 455 8.64 45.10 4.59
C ASP A 455 7.41 45.20 5.51
N SER A 456 6.21 45.08 4.93
CA SER A 456 4.94 45.25 5.64
C SER A 456 3.96 44.09 5.42
N LEU A 457 3.03 43.87 6.35
CA LEU A 457 1.95 42.88 6.14
C LEU A 457 0.98 43.33 5.03
N SER A 458 0.82 44.64 4.84
CA SER A 458 -0.04 45.24 3.81
C SER A 458 0.37 44.85 2.39
N GLU A 459 1.67 44.62 2.14
CA GLU A 459 2.18 44.11 0.86
C GLU A 459 1.79 42.66 0.55
N VAL A 460 1.41 41.88 1.57
CA VAL A 460 1.03 40.48 1.41
C VAL A 460 -0.46 40.40 1.13
N PRO A 461 -0.89 39.95 -0.06
CA PRO A 461 -2.31 39.80 -0.36
C PRO A 461 -2.93 38.68 0.48
N SER A 462 -4.24 38.73 0.68
CA SER A 462 -4.94 37.89 1.67
C SER A 462 -4.68 36.39 1.48
N SER A 463 -4.64 35.90 0.24
CA SER A 463 -4.38 34.48 -0.08
C SER A 463 -2.97 33.99 0.28
N LEU A 464 -2.02 34.91 0.50
CA LEU A 464 -0.65 34.57 0.92
C LEU A 464 -0.43 34.77 2.43
N ARG A 465 -1.35 35.45 3.14
CA ARG A 465 -1.28 35.59 4.61
C ARG A 465 -1.57 34.23 5.28
N PHE A 466 -1.06 34.06 6.50
CA PHE A 466 -1.25 32.81 7.24
C PHE A 466 -2.31 32.91 8.34
N PHE A 467 -3.13 31.89 8.42
CA PHE A 467 -4.13 31.66 9.47
C PHE A 467 -3.98 30.23 10.02
N ALA A 468 -4.46 29.98 11.24
CA ALA A 468 -4.56 28.62 11.78
C ALA A 468 -5.94 28.37 12.42
N GLY A 469 -6.21 27.10 12.71
CA GLY A 469 -7.51 26.64 13.22
C GLY A 469 -8.28 25.84 12.18
N GLY A 470 -9.12 24.92 12.66
CA GLY A 470 -9.83 23.95 11.83
C GLY A 470 -9.08 22.64 11.65
N ASP A 471 -9.71 21.70 10.96
CA ASP A 471 -9.14 20.40 10.66
C ASP A 471 -7.90 20.52 9.75
N GLY A 472 -6.89 19.69 10.00
CA GLY A 472 -5.58 19.77 9.30
C GLY A 472 -4.67 20.92 9.76
N SER A 473 -5.14 21.81 10.63
CA SER A 473 -4.36 22.88 11.26
C SER A 473 -4.30 22.69 12.78
N VAL A 474 -5.24 23.26 13.52
CA VAL A 474 -5.31 23.21 14.99
C VAL A 474 -6.72 22.80 15.37
N ARG A 475 -6.91 21.50 15.66
CA ARG A 475 -8.21 20.97 16.08
C ARG A 475 -8.66 21.59 17.40
N GLY A 476 -9.98 21.79 17.53
CA GLY A 476 -10.60 22.47 18.67
C GLY A 476 -10.81 23.97 18.46
N TYR A 477 -10.17 24.57 17.45
CA TYR A 477 -10.45 25.93 16.98
C TYR A 477 -11.24 25.86 15.67
N GLY A 478 -12.10 26.85 15.43
CA GLY A 478 -12.79 26.95 14.14
C GLY A 478 -11.81 27.20 13.00
N TYR A 479 -12.19 26.81 11.78
CA TYR A 479 -11.44 27.09 10.56
C TYR A 479 -10.95 28.55 10.51
N GLU A 480 -9.64 28.70 10.31
CA GLU A 480 -8.89 29.97 10.19
C GLU A 480 -9.21 31.02 11.27
N ALA A 481 -9.52 30.56 12.49
CA ALA A 481 -9.91 31.43 13.60
C ALA A 481 -8.72 32.06 14.35
N ILE A 482 -7.50 31.58 14.13
CA ILE A 482 -6.29 32.02 14.83
C ILE A 482 -5.47 32.88 13.90
N SER A 483 -5.30 34.16 14.25
CA SER A 483 -4.35 35.09 13.64
C SER A 483 -4.11 36.31 14.57
N PRO A 484 -3.11 37.16 14.27
CA PRO A 484 -3.07 38.52 14.78
C PRO A 484 -4.37 39.27 14.46
N LYS A 485 -4.66 40.28 15.28
CA LYS A 485 -5.84 41.13 15.14
C LYS A 485 -5.44 42.60 15.09
N ASN A 486 -6.22 43.42 14.38
CA ASN A 486 -6.09 44.87 14.44
C ASN A 486 -6.80 45.45 15.69
N GLU A 487 -6.78 46.78 15.84
CA GLU A 487 -7.43 47.47 16.96
C GLU A 487 -8.95 47.27 17.01
N ALA A 488 -9.59 47.01 15.86
CA ALA A 488 -11.01 46.69 15.76
C ALA A 488 -11.33 45.22 16.13
N GLY A 489 -10.32 44.39 16.40
CA GLY A 489 -10.48 42.99 16.73
C GLY A 489 -10.66 42.05 15.54
N GLU A 490 -10.51 42.57 14.32
CA GLU A 490 -10.59 41.85 13.04
C GLU A 490 -9.29 41.07 12.79
N LEU A 491 -9.40 39.88 12.21
CA LEU A 491 -8.29 39.00 11.88
C LEU A 491 -7.49 39.57 10.69
N THR A 492 -6.22 39.90 10.90
CA THR A 492 -5.37 40.48 9.84
C THR A 492 -4.56 39.44 9.06
N GLY A 493 -4.46 38.22 9.58
CA GLY A 493 -3.51 37.22 9.11
C GLY A 493 -2.08 37.48 9.59
N GLY A 494 -1.19 36.51 9.39
CA GLY A 494 0.21 36.59 9.78
C GLY A 494 1.19 36.55 8.61
N ARG A 495 2.38 37.12 8.82
CA ARG A 495 3.55 36.89 7.95
C ARG A 495 4.26 35.58 8.27
N TYR A 496 4.14 35.09 9.50
CA TYR A 496 4.80 33.87 9.96
C TYR A 496 3.79 32.91 10.57
N LEU A 497 3.95 31.63 10.29
CA LEU A 497 3.15 30.52 10.79
C LEU A 497 4.06 29.40 11.28
N PHE A 498 3.76 28.90 12.47
CA PHE A 498 4.25 27.61 12.95
C PHE A 498 3.12 26.88 13.67
N THR A 499 2.83 25.65 13.24
CA THR A 499 1.89 24.74 13.93
C THR A 499 2.52 23.37 14.04
N ALA A 500 2.38 22.70 15.18
CA ALA A 500 2.78 21.31 15.35
C ALA A 500 1.71 20.51 16.10
N GLY A 501 1.46 19.28 15.66
CA GLY A 501 0.47 18.40 16.26
C GLY A 501 1.01 16.99 16.41
N PHE A 502 0.75 16.39 17.56
CA PHE A 502 1.04 14.98 17.84
C PHE A 502 -0.26 14.25 18.11
N GLU A 503 -0.44 13.10 17.49
CA GLU A 503 -1.62 12.25 17.68
C GLU A 503 -1.17 10.82 17.95
N TYR A 504 -1.75 10.21 18.97
CA TYR A 504 -1.59 8.79 19.30
C TYR A 504 -2.90 8.07 19.00
N GLN A 505 -2.82 6.96 18.29
CA GLN A 505 -3.97 6.14 17.93
C GLN A 505 -3.79 4.73 18.49
N TYR A 506 -4.84 4.22 19.14
CA TYR A 506 -4.91 2.87 19.67
C TYR A 506 -6.10 2.09 19.08
N ARG A 507 -5.85 0.91 18.51
CA ARG A 507 -6.86 0.04 17.89
C ARG A 507 -7.53 -0.83 18.95
N ILE A 508 -8.83 -0.64 19.14
CA ILE A 508 -9.70 -1.35 20.09
C ILE A 508 -10.44 -2.52 19.44
N LEU A 509 -11.02 -2.32 18.25
CA LEU A 509 -11.85 -3.33 17.55
C LEU A 509 -11.61 -3.30 16.05
N GLU A 510 -11.50 -4.46 15.41
CA GLU A 510 -11.48 -4.56 13.95
C GLU A 510 -12.92 -4.61 13.40
N PRO A 511 -13.24 -3.90 12.30
CA PRO A 511 -12.35 -3.13 11.42
C PRO A 511 -12.24 -1.61 11.74
N PHE A 512 -13.01 -1.06 12.69
CA PHE A 512 -13.30 0.39 12.74
C PHE A 512 -12.99 1.11 14.06
N GLY A 513 -12.52 0.42 15.10
CA GLY A 513 -12.38 1.00 16.42
C GLY A 513 -10.98 1.54 16.69
N TRP A 514 -10.61 2.71 16.18
CA TRP A 514 -9.44 3.45 16.67
C TRP A 514 -9.87 4.51 17.69
N VAL A 515 -9.18 4.57 18.83
CA VAL A 515 -9.29 5.68 19.77
C VAL A 515 -8.09 6.60 19.59
N HIS A 516 -8.38 7.90 19.51
CA HIS A 516 -7.44 8.93 19.14
C HIS A 516 -7.18 9.83 20.35
N PHE A 517 -5.92 10.05 20.67
CA PHE A 517 -5.46 10.99 21.68
C PHE A 517 -4.59 12.03 20.99
N SER A 518 -5.10 13.26 20.84
CA SER A 518 -4.35 14.36 20.24
C SER A 518 -3.72 15.23 21.32
N MET A 519 -2.41 15.43 21.26
CA MET A 519 -1.69 16.43 22.05
C MET A 519 -1.28 17.58 21.12
N LEU A 520 -1.87 18.75 21.37
CA LEU A 520 -1.56 19.95 20.61
C LEU A 520 -0.28 20.61 21.15
N VAL A 521 0.63 21.01 20.26
CA VAL A 521 1.70 21.97 20.59
C VAL A 521 1.39 23.30 19.90
N THR A 522 1.46 24.36 20.69
CA THR A 522 0.96 25.73 20.48
C THR A 522 1.12 26.27 19.04
N PRO A 523 0.06 26.78 18.39
CA PRO A 523 0.21 27.56 17.16
C PRO A 523 0.85 28.92 17.46
N SER A 524 1.82 29.33 16.65
CA SER A 524 2.44 30.65 16.71
C SER A 524 2.25 31.35 15.36
N ILE A 525 1.52 32.47 15.37
CA ILE A 525 1.32 33.31 14.20
C ILE A 525 1.70 34.74 14.57
N LYS A 526 2.54 35.37 13.74
CA LYS A 526 3.05 36.72 14.01
C LYS A 526 2.98 37.59 12.75
N SER A 527 2.71 38.87 12.96
CA SER A 527 2.79 39.93 11.93
C SER A 527 4.20 40.48 11.76
N SER A 528 5.09 40.32 12.76
CA SER A 528 6.48 40.79 12.76
C SER A 528 7.47 39.66 13.10
N MET A 529 8.76 39.82 12.73
CA MET A 529 9.79 38.81 13.00
C MET A 529 9.90 38.52 14.51
N PRO A 530 10.12 37.25 14.91
CA PRO A 530 10.41 36.93 16.30
C PRO A 530 11.69 37.63 16.78
N SER A 531 11.66 38.18 17.99
CA SER A 531 12.76 38.94 18.62
C SER A 531 14.09 38.16 18.73
N ALA A 532 14.07 36.84 18.57
CA ALA A 532 15.25 35.96 18.65
C ALA A 532 16.12 35.94 17.38
N VAL A 533 15.72 36.61 16.29
CA VAL A 533 16.43 36.60 14.99
C VAL A 533 16.97 38.00 14.63
N GLN A 534 16.81 39.01 15.50
CA GLN A 534 17.34 40.37 15.29
C GLN A 534 18.82 40.54 15.70
N GLY A 535 19.60 39.45 15.69
CA GLY A 535 21.02 39.44 16.10
C GLY A 535 21.98 39.49 14.92
#